data_AF-A0A257VKG4-F1
#
_entry.id   AF-A0A257VKG4-F1
#
_cell.length_a   1.000
_cell.length_b   1.000
_cell.length_c   1.000
_cell.angle_alpha   90.00
_cell.angle_beta   90.00
_cell.angle_gamma   90.00
#
_symmetry.space_group_name_H-M   'P 1'
#
loop_
_entity.id
_entity.type
_entity.pdbx_description
1 polymer ?
#
loop_
_entity_poly.entity_id
_entity_poly.type
_entity_poly.pdbx_seq_one_letter_code
_entity_poly.pdbx_strand_id
1 'polypeptide(L)'
;MQRRQFFSKSAAIAAGISLHHFPYPLFANPAQKLASDRIALGPKKVMLSRLAMGTGTNGVGGSSNQTRKLGVNGLADLFRAGYDNGLNFFDAADQYGTHPHVRQALKSVPREKVTILSKTHASTAAEMRADLDRFRRELNTDYIDILLLHCMLDKNWNEKKRGAMDV
;
A
#
# COMPACT_ATOMS: atom_id res chain seq x y z
N MET A 1 3.50 12.96 63.84
CA MET A 1 4.62 13.47 63.01
C MET A 1 5.79 12.52 63.22
N GLN A 2 6.30 11.83 62.20
CA GLN A 2 7.29 12.39 61.27
C GLN A 2 7.19 11.78 59.86
N ARG A 3 6.63 12.54 58.91
CA ARG A 3 6.55 12.25 57.47
C ARG A 3 7.88 12.48 56.72
N ARG A 4 9.03 12.41 57.41
CA ARG A 4 10.32 12.92 56.91
C ARG A 4 11.45 11.90 56.83
N GLN A 5 11.18 10.60 56.95
CA GLN A 5 12.22 9.57 56.86
C GLN A 5 12.08 8.56 55.72
N PHE A 6 11.10 8.71 54.82
CA PHE A 6 10.97 7.80 53.68
C PHE A 6 11.68 8.30 52.39
N PHE A 7 12.14 9.55 52.37
CA PHE A 7 12.75 10.15 51.17
C PHE A 7 14.29 10.20 51.18
N SER A 8 14.98 9.70 52.21
CA SER A 8 16.44 9.84 52.31
C SER A 8 17.26 8.62 51.84
N LYS A 9 16.65 7.57 51.27
CA LYS A 9 17.39 6.35 50.84
C LYS A 9 16.99 5.77 49.47
N SER A 10 16.61 6.60 48.50
CA SER A 10 16.47 6.14 47.09
C SER A 10 17.12 7.10 46.09
N ALA A 11 18.18 7.78 46.51
CA ALA A 11 19.08 8.50 45.62
C ALA A 11 20.18 7.54 45.13
N ALA A 12 19.84 6.61 44.24
CA ALA A 12 20.81 5.96 43.38
C ALA A 12 20.09 5.31 42.19
N ILE A 13 20.52 5.68 40.98
CA ILE A 13 20.08 5.16 39.68
C ILE A 13 18.75 5.75 39.16
N ALA A 14 18.71 7.07 39.00
CA ALA A 14 18.05 7.65 37.83
C ALA A 14 19.17 8.14 36.91
N ALA A 15 19.83 7.19 36.24
CA ALA A 15 20.68 7.52 35.11
C ALA A 15 19.78 8.23 34.10
N GLY A 16 19.95 9.56 33.99
CA GLY A 16 19.36 10.32 32.91
C GLY A 16 19.82 9.68 31.62
N ILE A 17 18.94 8.92 30.98
CA ILE A 17 19.15 8.49 29.61
C ILE A 17 19.10 9.77 28.80
N SER A 18 20.26 10.40 28.59
CA SER A 18 20.39 11.48 27.64
C SER A 18 20.07 10.86 26.27
N LEU A 19 18.87 11.10 25.76
CA LEU A 19 18.50 10.74 24.40
C LEU A 19 19.36 11.50 23.36
N HIS A 20 20.19 12.46 23.81
CA HIS A 20 21.21 13.14 23.01
C HIS A 20 22.36 12.24 22.52
N HIS A 21 22.57 11.09 23.16
CA HIS A 21 23.60 10.11 22.74
C HIS A 21 23.04 8.92 21.97
N PHE A 22 21.77 8.97 21.53
CA PHE A 22 21.33 8.02 20.52
C PHE A 22 21.98 8.43 19.19
N PRO A 23 22.86 7.61 18.60
CA PRO A 23 23.59 7.97 17.39
C PRO A 23 22.71 7.74 16.16
N TYR A 24 21.48 8.29 16.17
CA TYR A 24 20.57 8.28 15.03
C TYR A 24 21.26 8.72 13.72
N PRO A 25 22.16 9.73 13.68
CA PRO A 25 22.84 10.07 12.43
C PRO A 25 23.88 9.05 11.97
N LEU A 26 24.50 8.26 12.87
CA LEU A 26 25.44 7.19 12.48
C LEU A 26 24.73 5.97 11.89
N PHE A 27 23.44 5.80 12.21
CA PHE A 27 22.58 4.77 11.64
C PHE A 27 21.64 5.29 10.54
N ALA A 28 21.63 6.60 10.29
CA ALA A 28 20.88 7.19 9.20
C ALA A 28 21.65 6.94 7.90
N ASN A 29 21.01 6.25 6.95
CA ASN A 29 21.53 6.18 5.59
C ASN A 29 21.62 7.62 5.03
N PRO A 30 22.81 8.13 4.68
CA PRO A 30 22.99 9.50 4.21
C PRO A 30 22.35 9.73 2.83
N ALA A 31 21.99 8.65 2.12
CA ALA A 31 21.32 8.76 0.84
C ALA A 31 19.88 9.29 1.02
N GLN A 32 19.60 10.41 0.35
CA GLN A 32 18.26 10.95 0.22
C GLN A 32 17.33 9.90 -0.39
N LYS A 33 16.17 9.66 0.23
CA LYS A 33 15.13 8.77 -0.30
C LYS A 33 14.21 9.58 -1.20
N LEU A 34 14.09 9.19 -2.47
CA LEU A 34 13.17 9.81 -3.41
C LEU A 34 11.89 8.98 -3.54
N ALA A 35 10.79 9.64 -3.87
CA ALA A 35 9.52 8.98 -4.16
C ALA A 35 9.62 8.00 -5.35
N SER A 36 10.47 8.34 -6.32
CA SER A 36 10.75 7.56 -7.53
C SER A 36 11.81 6.46 -7.33
N ASP A 37 12.43 6.34 -6.15
CA ASP A 37 13.39 5.27 -5.87
C ASP A 37 12.77 3.91 -6.23
N ARG A 38 13.52 3.07 -6.97
CA ARG A 38 13.13 1.69 -7.23
C ARG A 38 13.47 0.82 -6.02
N ILE A 39 12.47 0.11 -5.51
CA ILE A 39 12.60 -0.81 -4.39
C ILE A 39 12.06 -2.19 -4.76
N ALA A 40 12.68 -3.23 -4.21
CA ALA A 40 12.23 -4.61 -4.35
C ALA A 40 11.33 -4.98 -3.16
N LEU A 41 10.06 -5.24 -3.41
CA LEU A 41 9.09 -5.60 -2.38
C LEU A 41 9.06 -7.12 -2.15
N GLY A 42 9.19 -7.51 -0.88
CA GLY A 42 8.97 -8.88 -0.42
C GLY A 42 9.99 -9.90 -0.93
N PRO A 43 9.78 -11.19 -0.62
CA PRO A 43 10.68 -12.27 -1.03
C PRO A 43 10.70 -12.49 -2.55
N LYS A 44 9.61 -12.14 -3.24
CA LYS A 44 9.50 -12.24 -4.71
C LYS A 44 10.15 -11.06 -5.46
N LYS A 45 10.68 -10.07 -4.76
CA LYS A 45 11.41 -8.92 -5.33
C LYS A 45 10.61 -8.16 -6.40
N VAL A 46 9.32 -7.94 -6.16
CA VAL A 46 8.48 -7.13 -7.06
C VAL A 46 9.04 -5.71 -7.10
N MET A 47 9.44 -5.25 -8.28
CA MET A 47 10.11 -3.94 -8.44
C MET A 47 9.08 -2.83 -8.58
N LEU A 48 9.15 -1.81 -7.74
CA LEU A 48 8.20 -0.70 -7.73
C LEU A 48 8.83 0.60 -7.21
N SER A 49 8.16 1.73 -7.44
CA SER A 49 8.56 3.02 -6.89
C SER A 49 8.25 3.09 -5.39
N ARG A 50 9.11 3.74 -4.61
CA ARG A 50 8.94 3.92 -3.17
C ARG A 50 7.57 4.52 -2.81
N LEU A 51 7.09 5.46 -3.63
CA LEU A 51 5.75 6.02 -3.51
C LEU A 51 4.78 5.32 -4.47
N ALA A 52 3.62 4.95 -3.95
CA ALA A 52 2.47 4.48 -4.72
C ALA A 52 1.53 5.63 -5.08
N MET A 53 0.89 5.53 -6.24
CA MET A 53 -0.23 6.39 -6.61
C MET A 53 -1.54 5.73 -6.17
N GLY A 54 -2.05 6.17 -5.02
CA GLY A 54 -3.25 5.63 -4.38
C GLY A 54 -4.56 6.27 -4.83
N THR A 55 -5.58 5.44 -4.99
CA THR A 55 -6.91 5.88 -5.46
C THR A 55 -8.05 5.61 -4.46
N GLY A 56 -7.71 5.28 -3.21
CA GLY A 56 -8.66 4.77 -2.22
C GLY A 56 -9.32 5.78 -1.27
N THR A 57 -9.07 7.09 -1.42
CA THR A 57 -9.57 8.09 -0.44
C THR A 57 -11.09 8.09 -0.43
N ASN A 58 -11.70 7.78 0.72
CA ASN A 58 -13.14 7.55 0.87
C ASN A 58 -13.69 6.58 -0.20
N GLY A 59 -12.96 5.49 -0.41
CA GLY A 59 -13.20 4.45 -1.40
C GLY A 59 -14.14 3.33 -0.92
N VAL A 60 -15.41 3.36 -1.33
CA VAL A 60 -16.42 2.33 -1.02
C VAL A 60 -17.47 2.25 -2.13
N GLY A 61 -18.06 1.07 -2.33
CA GLY A 61 -19.18 0.88 -3.27
C GLY A 61 -18.82 1.10 -4.75
N GLY A 62 -17.57 0.80 -5.14
CA GLY A 62 -17.10 1.00 -6.51
C GLY A 62 -16.75 2.45 -6.83
N SER A 63 -16.46 3.28 -5.82
CA SER A 63 -16.19 4.70 -5.99
C SER A 63 -15.28 5.26 -4.90
N SER A 64 -14.42 6.23 -5.23
CA SER A 64 -13.58 6.98 -4.30
C SER A 64 -13.59 8.47 -4.65
N ASN A 65 -12.99 9.30 -3.80
CA ASN A 65 -12.88 10.74 -4.11
C ASN A 65 -12.14 10.97 -5.43
N GLN A 66 -11.10 10.18 -5.70
CA GLN A 66 -10.33 10.25 -6.93
C GLN A 66 -11.20 9.94 -8.15
N THR A 67 -11.92 8.81 -8.12
CA THR A 67 -12.77 8.41 -9.25
C THR A 67 -13.92 9.40 -9.47
N ARG A 68 -14.53 9.93 -8.40
CA ARG A 68 -15.62 10.93 -8.49
C ARG A 68 -15.16 12.29 -9.02
N LYS A 69 -14.01 12.78 -8.55
CA LYS A 69 -13.57 14.15 -8.82
C LYS A 69 -12.82 14.29 -10.14
N LEU A 70 -12.03 13.28 -10.51
CA LEU A 70 -11.21 13.32 -11.72
C LEU A 70 -11.86 12.59 -12.90
N GLY A 71 -12.77 11.65 -12.62
CA GLY A 71 -13.31 10.75 -13.64
C GLY A 71 -12.23 9.83 -14.22
N VAL A 72 -12.61 9.06 -15.24
CA VAL A 72 -11.73 8.07 -15.86
C VAL A 72 -10.48 8.72 -16.49
N ASN A 73 -10.67 9.77 -17.29
CA ASN A 73 -9.56 10.43 -17.98
C ASN A 73 -8.66 11.20 -17.01
N GLY A 74 -9.22 12.00 -16.10
CA GLY A 74 -8.39 12.79 -15.17
C GLY A 74 -7.57 11.92 -14.22
N LEU A 75 -8.11 10.77 -13.78
CA LEU A 75 -7.33 9.85 -12.95
C LEU A 75 -6.28 9.08 -13.78
N ALA A 76 -6.57 8.77 -15.05
CA ALA A 76 -5.58 8.21 -15.96
C ALA A 76 -4.44 9.21 -16.23
N ASP A 77 -4.75 10.49 -16.39
CA ASP A 77 -3.77 11.56 -16.55
C ASP A 77 -2.90 11.73 -15.30
N LEU A 78 -3.48 11.57 -14.11
CA LEU A 78 -2.71 11.54 -12.85
C LEU A 78 -1.69 10.38 -12.84
N PHE A 79 -2.11 9.17 -13.25
CA PHE A 79 -1.20 8.03 -13.36
C PHE A 79 -0.09 8.27 -14.39
N ARG A 80 -0.45 8.82 -15.56
CA ARG A 80 0.52 9.18 -16.61
C ARG A 80 1.52 10.22 -16.09
N ALA A 81 1.06 11.28 -15.45
CA ALA A 81 1.91 12.33 -14.89
C ALA A 81 2.85 11.77 -13.82
N GLY A 82 2.38 10.89 -12.93
CA GLY A 82 3.25 10.23 -11.97
C GLY A 82 4.28 9.33 -12.64
N TYR A 83 3.91 8.62 -13.71
CA TYR A 83 4.83 7.82 -14.51
C TYR A 83 5.88 8.66 -15.25
N ASP A 84 5.51 9.81 -15.82
CA ASP A 84 6.47 10.79 -16.36
C ASP A 84 7.47 11.28 -15.30
N ASN A 85 7.03 11.36 -14.04
CA ASN A 85 7.87 11.76 -12.90
C ASN A 85 8.55 10.56 -12.20
N GLY A 86 8.59 9.40 -12.86
CA GLY A 86 9.34 8.24 -12.42
C GLY A 86 8.62 7.34 -11.40
N LEU A 87 7.36 7.59 -11.06
CA LEU A 87 6.56 6.65 -10.26
C LEU A 87 6.06 5.50 -11.14
N ASN A 88 6.05 4.27 -10.65
CA ASN A 88 5.52 3.14 -11.43
C ASN A 88 4.64 2.20 -10.61
N PHE A 89 4.23 2.61 -9.41
CA PHE A 89 3.43 1.80 -8.52
C PHE A 89 1.99 2.34 -8.46
N PHE A 90 1.06 1.62 -9.10
CA PHE A 90 -0.34 2.02 -9.22
C PHE A 90 -1.17 1.22 -8.20
N ASP A 91 -1.83 1.90 -7.27
CA ASP A 91 -2.68 1.27 -6.24
C ASP A 91 -4.15 1.47 -6.60
N ALA A 92 -4.85 0.35 -6.79
CA ALA A 92 -6.27 0.26 -7.08
C ALA A 92 -6.96 -0.67 -6.06
N ALA A 93 -8.29 -0.80 -6.19
CA ALA A 93 -9.08 -1.84 -5.55
C ALA A 93 -10.42 -1.98 -6.28
N ASP A 94 -11.04 -3.15 -6.16
CA ASP A 94 -12.41 -3.37 -6.63
C ASP A 94 -13.39 -2.42 -5.96
N GLN A 95 -13.28 -2.31 -4.63
CA GLN A 95 -14.12 -1.43 -3.81
C GLN A 95 -14.02 0.06 -4.21
N TYR A 96 -12.91 0.49 -4.83
CA TYR A 96 -12.72 1.87 -5.28
C TYR A 96 -13.28 2.12 -6.70
N GLY A 97 -13.57 1.06 -7.45
CA GLY A 97 -13.98 1.13 -8.86
C GLY A 97 -12.89 1.67 -9.79
N THR A 98 -11.60 1.47 -9.44
CA THR A 98 -10.49 2.14 -10.14
C THR A 98 -9.99 1.38 -11.38
N HIS A 99 -10.34 0.10 -11.59
CA HIS A 99 -9.82 -0.67 -12.73
C HIS A 99 -10.01 0.00 -14.11
N PRO A 100 -11.17 0.61 -14.44
CA PRO A 100 -11.32 1.33 -15.71
C PRO A 100 -10.37 2.51 -15.90
N HIS A 101 -9.92 3.13 -14.80
CA HIS A 101 -9.06 4.31 -14.78
C HIS A 101 -7.61 3.88 -15.00
N VAL A 102 -7.19 2.79 -14.37
CA VAL A 102 -5.90 2.15 -14.64
C VAL A 102 -5.86 1.64 -16.09
N ARG A 103 -6.91 0.97 -16.58
CA ARG A 103 -7.01 0.56 -17.99
C ARG A 103 -6.85 1.73 -18.96
N GLN A 104 -7.45 2.88 -18.64
CA GLN A 104 -7.30 4.08 -19.46
C GLN A 104 -5.85 4.59 -19.44
N ALA A 105 -5.17 4.61 -18.29
CA ALA A 105 -3.76 5.00 -18.19
C ALA A 105 -2.84 4.05 -18.99
N LEU A 106 -3.11 2.75 -18.97
CA LEU A 106 -2.33 1.74 -19.70
C LEU A 106 -2.39 1.88 -21.23
N LYS A 107 -3.26 2.75 -21.78
CA LYS A 107 -3.22 3.10 -23.20
C LYS A 107 -2.00 3.95 -23.57
N SER A 108 -1.42 4.67 -22.61
CA SER A 108 -0.26 5.56 -22.82
C SER A 108 0.93 5.22 -21.92
N VAL A 109 0.77 4.28 -20.99
CA VAL A 109 1.82 3.77 -20.10
C VAL A 109 2.05 2.28 -20.40
N PRO A 110 3.28 1.86 -20.74
CA PRO A 110 3.55 0.44 -21.04
C PRO A 110 3.29 -0.44 -19.82
N ARG A 111 2.47 -1.48 -19.99
CA ARG A 111 2.00 -2.35 -18.89
C ARG A 111 3.16 -3.01 -18.14
N GLU A 112 4.20 -3.42 -18.83
CA GLU A 112 5.38 -4.08 -18.31
C GLU A 112 6.32 -3.15 -17.51
N LYS A 113 6.09 -1.83 -17.58
CA LYS A 113 6.89 -0.83 -16.85
C LYS A 113 6.26 -0.41 -15.52
N VAL A 114 5.04 -0.86 -15.24
CA VAL A 114 4.29 -0.51 -14.03
C VAL A 114 3.94 -1.73 -13.20
N THR A 115 3.91 -1.53 -11.89
CA THR A 115 3.43 -2.49 -10.90
C THR A 115 2.03 -2.09 -10.49
N ILE A 116 1.07 -2.98 -10.70
CA ILE A 116 -0.34 -2.77 -10.35
C ILE A 116 -0.68 -3.59 -9.10
N LEU A 117 -1.18 -2.90 -8.07
CA LEU A 117 -1.81 -3.51 -6.92
C LEU A 117 -3.33 -3.36 -7.01
N SER A 118 -4.05 -4.45 -6.80
CA SER A 118 -5.49 -4.40 -6.54
C SER A 118 -5.87 -5.13 -5.26
N LYS A 119 -7.14 -5.05 -4.90
CA LYS A 119 -7.70 -5.60 -3.65
C LYS A 119 -9.08 -6.18 -3.91
N THR A 120 -9.35 -7.34 -3.32
CA THR A 120 -10.63 -8.07 -3.38
C THR A 120 -11.15 -8.35 -1.96
N HIS A 121 -12.46 -8.59 -1.85
CA HIS A 121 -13.12 -9.09 -0.65
C HIS A 121 -13.43 -10.60 -0.69
N ALA A 122 -12.99 -11.30 -1.74
CA ALA A 122 -13.19 -12.74 -1.92
C ALA A 122 -12.89 -13.53 -0.64
N SER A 123 -13.72 -14.53 -0.37
CA SER A 123 -13.60 -15.42 0.80
C SER A 123 -13.25 -16.84 0.37
N THR A 124 -13.80 -17.27 -0.75
CA THR A 124 -13.64 -18.62 -1.29
C THR A 124 -12.69 -18.64 -2.48
N ALA A 125 -12.18 -19.83 -2.82
CA ALA A 125 -11.35 -20.03 -4.00
C ALA A 125 -12.10 -19.68 -5.30
N ALA A 126 -13.39 -20.01 -5.37
CA ALA A 126 -14.23 -19.72 -6.53
C ALA A 126 -14.39 -18.21 -6.73
N GLU A 127 -14.68 -17.47 -5.65
CA GLU A 127 -14.76 -16.00 -5.68
C GLU A 127 -13.43 -15.37 -6.09
N MET A 128 -12.31 -15.82 -5.51
CA MET A 128 -10.99 -15.28 -5.86
C MET A 128 -10.64 -15.50 -7.33
N ARG A 129 -10.91 -16.70 -7.88
CA ARG A 129 -10.70 -16.97 -9.32
C ARG A 129 -11.60 -16.10 -10.19
N ALA A 130 -12.87 -15.96 -9.84
CA ALA A 130 -13.81 -15.12 -10.56
C ALA A 130 -13.39 -13.64 -10.56
N ASP A 131 -12.93 -13.13 -9.42
CA ASP A 131 -12.40 -11.78 -9.28
C ASP A 131 -11.12 -11.58 -10.07
N LEU A 132 -10.16 -12.51 -10.02
CA LEU A 132 -8.94 -12.46 -10.84
C LEU A 132 -9.26 -12.34 -12.34
N ASP A 133 -10.17 -13.18 -12.84
CA ASP A 133 -10.58 -13.18 -14.25
C ASP A 133 -11.34 -11.92 -14.64
N ARG A 134 -12.17 -11.38 -13.73
CA ARG A 134 -12.85 -10.11 -13.92
C ARG A 134 -11.88 -8.93 -13.92
N PHE A 135 -10.98 -8.84 -12.94
CA PHE A 135 -10.03 -7.74 -12.81
C PHE A 135 -9.08 -7.67 -13.99
N ARG A 136 -8.57 -8.81 -14.47
CA ARG A 136 -7.77 -8.89 -15.70
C ARG A 136 -8.48 -8.27 -16.90
N ARG A 137 -9.78 -8.58 -17.10
CA ARG A 137 -10.61 -7.99 -18.16
C ARG A 137 -10.86 -6.50 -17.95
N GLU A 138 -11.18 -6.09 -16.72
CA GLU A 138 -11.44 -4.69 -16.39
C GLU A 138 -10.21 -3.80 -16.57
N LEU A 139 -9.03 -4.30 -16.19
CA LEU A 139 -7.72 -3.66 -16.35
C LEU A 139 -7.17 -3.78 -17.78
N ASN A 140 -7.65 -4.75 -18.56
CA ASN A 140 -7.10 -5.14 -19.86
C ASN A 140 -5.62 -5.59 -19.78
N THR A 141 -5.34 -6.53 -18.89
CA THR A 141 -4.03 -7.16 -18.72
C THR A 141 -4.20 -8.63 -18.32
N ASP A 142 -3.21 -9.44 -18.65
CA ASP A 142 -3.08 -10.86 -18.32
C ASP A 142 -2.61 -11.13 -16.88
N TYR A 143 -1.97 -10.15 -16.21
CA TYR A 143 -1.47 -10.33 -14.84
C TYR A 143 -1.69 -9.09 -13.95
N ILE A 144 -1.74 -9.34 -12.64
CA ILE A 144 -1.79 -8.32 -11.59
C ILE A 144 -0.58 -8.59 -10.70
N ASP A 145 0.26 -7.58 -10.47
CA ASP A 145 1.54 -7.77 -9.79
C ASP A 145 1.35 -8.07 -8.29
N ILE A 146 0.36 -7.43 -7.68
CA ILE A 146 0.02 -7.60 -6.26
C ILE A 146 -1.50 -7.64 -6.10
N LEU A 147 -2.02 -8.66 -5.42
CA LEU A 147 -3.42 -8.72 -5.03
C LEU A 147 -3.55 -8.89 -3.52
N LEU A 148 -4.36 -8.06 -2.88
CA LEU A 148 -4.60 -8.09 -1.44
C LEU A 148 -6.03 -8.50 -1.09
N LEU A 149 -6.21 -9.17 0.05
CA LEU A 149 -7.50 -9.24 0.74
C LEU A 149 -7.75 -7.91 1.45
N HIS A 150 -8.84 -7.24 1.12
CA HIS A 150 -9.04 -5.84 1.46
C HIS A 150 -9.61 -5.66 2.87
N CYS A 151 -8.90 -4.96 3.76
CA CYS A 151 -9.40 -4.55 5.08
C CYS A 151 -9.89 -5.73 5.95
N MET A 152 -9.00 -6.69 6.18
CA MET A 152 -9.28 -7.81 7.08
C MET A 152 -9.24 -7.34 8.54
N LEU A 153 -10.41 -7.14 9.15
CA LEU A 153 -10.55 -6.66 10.54
C LEU A 153 -10.74 -7.78 11.57
N ASP A 154 -11.20 -8.94 11.13
CA ASP A 154 -11.46 -10.08 12.01
C ASP A 154 -10.15 -10.71 12.49
N LYS A 155 -10.03 -11.04 13.78
CA LYS A 155 -8.80 -11.68 14.32
C LYS A 155 -8.43 -12.97 13.59
N ASN A 156 -9.42 -13.74 13.15
CA ASN A 156 -9.24 -15.03 12.49
C ASN A 156 -9.43 -14.91 10.97
N TRP A 157 -9.19 -13.72 10.40
CA TRP A 157 -9.37 -13.47 8.97
C TRP A 157 -8.61 -14.48 8.10
N ASN A 158 -7.41 -14.88 8.52
CA ASN A 158 -6.52 -15.76 7.77
C ASN A 158 -7.06 -17.19 7.70
N GLU A 159 -7.85 -17.63 8.69
CA GLU A 159 -8.55 -18.90 8.65
C GLU A 159 -9.83 -18.78 7.81
N LYS A 160 -10.62 -17.72 8.04
CA LYS A 160 -11.89 -17.47 7.33
C LYS A 160 -11.71 -17.23 5.82
N LYS A 161 -10.56 -16.69 5.41
CA LYS A 161 -10.22 -16.38 4.02
C LYS A 161 -9.26 -17.39 3.40
N ARG A 162 -9.01 -18.53 4.06
CA ARG A 162 -8.09 -19.58 3.57
C ARG A 162 -8.40 -19.98 2.13
N GLY A 163 -9.69 -20.17 1.80
CA GLY A 163 -10.10 -20.54 0.43
C GLY A 163 -9.65 -19.52 -0.62
N ALA A 164 -9.72 -18.22 -0.34
CA ALA A 164 -9.22 -17.19 -1.23
C ALA A 164 -7.69 -17.12 -1.29
N MET A 165 -6.99 -17.44 -0.20
CA MET A 165 -5.52 -17.41 -0.14
C MET A 165 -4.85 -18.59 -0.85
N ASP A 166 -5.53 -19.72 -0.98
CA ASP A 166 -4.97 -20.94 -1.57
C ASP A 166 -5.03 -20.96 -3.11
N VAL A 167 -5.52 -19.88 -3.75
CA VAL A 167 -5.61 -19.70 -5.20
C VAL A 167 -4.31 -19.16 -5.78
#